data_AF-A0A3N8Q8V2-F1
#
_entry.id   AF-A0A3N8Q8V2-F1
#
_cell.length_a   1.000
_cell.length_b   1.000
_cell.length_c   1.000
_cell.angle_alpha   90.00
_cell.angle_beta   90.00
_cell.angle_gamma   90.00
#
_symmetry.space_group_name_H-M   'P 1'
#
loop_
_entity.id
_entity.type
_entity.pdbx_description
1 polymer ?
#
loop_
_entity_poly.entity_id
_entity_poly.type
_entity_poly.pdbx_seq_one_letter_code
_entity_poly.pdbx_strand_id
1 'polypeptide(L)'
;MSKCQNAYERFHTPSDEIAAREIAAMSNEERARAKSAGSVHVRNWLAIVMLPAVFGPVIPMLAYLLGLLAYRGMVDPAFDLDRAVDGTAVTIIWVTALFIAAWIGLNWCVAMYGTRQRYWREMPSNGHVELERHTLCSAIIVWSDDYDPEPLYVEEWIDGKLKSSTTRVRQWILARTSIGHWLVLDHRIAADSGYGPPTLPLETKRLIPQQELAVAFAPRTHIRIGLRWSGPAAPLTVTSYLLSHAECERLTAAAHLYAFFPPAQYGVVDPSDADWVAKLAARALEREVPVDVAAGRALT
;
A
#
# COMPACT_ATOMS: atom_id res chain seq x y z
N MET A 1 12.52 -10.59 -15.22
CA MET A 1 11.71 -9.64 -14.43
C MET A 1 12.65 -8.71 -13.69
N SER A 2 12.36 -7.40 -13.68
CA SER A 2 13.17 -6.42 -12.94
C SER A 2 13.18 -6.76 -11.44
N LYS A 3 14.27 -6.44 -10.71
CA LYS A 3 14.38 -6.67 -9.26
C LYS A 3 13.18 -6.07 -8.49
N CYS A 4 12.69 -4.90 -8.90
CA CYS A 4 11.54 -4.25 -8.28
C CYS A 4 10.23 -5.01 -8.49
N GLN A 5 10.04 -5.60 -9.67
CA GLN A 5 8.85 -6.39 -10.00
C GLN A 5 8.80 -7.68 -9.16
N ASN A 6 9.96 -8.28 -8.90
CA ASN A 6 10.09 -9.48 -8.05
C ASN A 6 9.78 -9.16 -6.58
N ALA A 7 10.27 -8.02 -6.06
CA ALA A 7 9.99 -7.60 -4.69
C ALA A 7 8.49 -7.32 -4.46
N TYR A 8 7.85 -6.58 -5.37
CA TYR A 8 6.41 -6.30 -5.29
C TYR A 8 5.59 -7.59 -5.33
N GLU A 9 5.89 -8.51 -6.24
CA GLU A 9 5.17 -9.79 -6.32
C GLU A 9 5.34 -10.62 -5.05
N ARG A 10 6.55 -10.72 -4.50
CA ARG A 10 6.81 -11.44 -3.24
C ARG A 10 6.07 -10.81 -2.06
N PHE A 11 6.01 -9.48 -1.98
CA PHE A 11 5.39 -8.79 -0.85
C PHE A 11 3.86 -9.01 -0.78
N HIS A 12 3.22 -9.11 -1.95
CA HIS A 12 1.76 -9.24 -2.07
C HIS A 12 1.25 -10.67 -2.32
N THR A 13 2.13 -11.65 -2.48
CA THR A 13 1.77 -13.05 -2.75
C THR A 13 2.03 -13.89 -1.50
N PRO A 14 1.10 -14.80 -1.12
CA PRO A 14 1.34 -15.68 0.02
C PRO A 14 2.59 -16.54 -0.18
N SER A 15 3.40 -16.71 0.88
CA SER A 15 4.62 -17.54 0.86
C SER A 15 4.75 -18.38 2.12
N ASP A 16 5.17 -19.64 1.95
CA ASP A 16 5.45 -20.58 3.05
C ASP A 16 6.75 -20.23 3.80
N GLU A 17 7.61 -19.39 3.21
CA GLU A 17 8.82 -18.86 3.85
C GLU A 17 8.49 -17.86 4.97
N ILE A 18 7.28 -17.30 4.97
CA ILE A 18 6.83 -16.38 6.02
C ILE A 18 6.45 -17.21 7.24
N ALA A 19 7.15 -16.94 8.35
CA ALA A 19 6.93 -17.62 9.62
C ALA A 19 5.46 -17.54 10.04
N ALA A 20 4.94 -18.66 10.55
CA ALA A 20 3.56 -18.71 11.03
C ALA A 20 3.39 -17.78 12.24
N ARG A 21 2.43 -16.88 12.14
CA ARG A 21 1.99 -16.00 13.23
C ARG A 21 0.73 -16.56 13.88
N GLU A 22 0.31 -15.95 14.99
CA GLU A 22 -0.96 -16.30 15.64
C GLU A 22 -2.12 -16.04 14.69
N ILE A 23 -3.04 -16.99 14.54
CA ILE A 23 -4.22 -16.85 13.69
C ILE A 23 -5.40 -16.36 14.52
N ALA A 24 -6.09 -15.33 14.05
CA ALA A 24 -7.30 -14.81 14.68
C ALA A 24 -8.41 -14.54 13.65
N ALA A 25 -9.67 -14.55 14.10
CA ALA A 25 -10.80 -14.17 13.27
C ALA A 25 -10.76 -12.66 12.95
N MET A 26 -11.11 -12.30 11.70
CA MET A 26 -11.20 -10.91 11.26
C MET A 26 -12.30 -10.13 11.97
N SER A 27 -12.01 -8.87 12.30
CA SER A 27 -13.06 -7.88 12.60
C SER A 27 -13.81 -7.47 11.33
N ASN A 28 -14.95 -6.79 11.49
CA ASN A 28 -15.70 -6.26 10.35
C ASN A 28 -14.89 -5.21 9.56
N GLU A 29 -14.09 -4.41 10.27
CA GLU A 29 -13.21 -3.42 9.67
C GLU A 29 -12.07 -4.07 8.88
N GLU A 30 -11.40 -5.08 9.46
CA GLU A 30 -10.34 -5.84 8.78
C GLU A 30 -10.88 -6.56 7.54
N ARG A 31 -12.10 -7.11 7.62
CA ARG A 31 -12.76 -7.72 6.46
C ARG A 31 -13.05 -6.69 5.37
N ALA A 32 -13.42 -5.46 5.73
CA ALA A 32 -13.64 -4.40 4.76
C ALA A 32 -12.33 -3.94 4.11
N ARG A 33 -11.26 -3.76 4.89
CA ARG A 33 -9.92 -3.46 4.38
C ARG A 33 -9.36 -4.57 3.50
N ALA A 34 -9.59 -5.83 3.87
CA ALA A 34 -9.26 -6.99 3.05
C ALA A 34 -9.98 -6.97 1.69
N LYS A 35 -11.26 -6.60 1.66
CA LYS A 35 -12.00 -6.42 0.40
C LYS A 35 -11.44 -5.28 -0.44
N SER A 36 -11.09 -4.15 0.20
CA SER A 36 -10.49 -3.02 -0.51
C SER A 36 -9.12 -3.38 -1.10
N ALA A 37 -8.21 -3.93 -0.29
CA ALA A 37 -6.91 -4.43 -0.75
C ALA A 37 -7.07 -5.45 -1.88
N GLY A 38 -8.05 -6.36 -1.76
CA GLY A 38 -8.38 -7.31 -2.80
C GLY A 38 -8.85 -6.66 -4.10
N SER A 39 -9.58 -5.54 -4.05
CA SER A 39 -10.04 -4.83 -5.26
C SER A 39 -8.90 -4.25 -6.10
N VAL A 40 -7.77 -3.89 -5.46
CA VAL A 40 -6.56 -3.41 -6.16
C VAL A 40 -5.83 -4.56 -6.84
N HIS A 41 -5.88 -5.76 -6.27
CA HIS A 41 -5.18 -6.94 -6.77
C HIS A 41 -6.00 -7.79 -7.73
N VAL A 42 -7.32 -7.76 -7.62
CA VAL A 42 -8.24 -8.42 -8.54
C VAL A 42 -8.39 -7.53 -9.76
N ARG A 43 -7.82 -7.98 -10.88
CA ARG A 43 -7.73 -7.21 -12.11
C ARG A 43 -9.12 -6.76 -12.57
N ASN A 44 -9.30 -5.44 -12.68
CA ASN A 44 -10.54 -4.85 -13.15
C ASN A 44 -10.87 -5.38 -14.55
N TRP A 45 -12.05 -5.96 -14.74
CA TRP A 45 -12.53 -6.44 -16.04
C TRP A 45 -12.47 -5.31 -17.09
N LEU A 46 -12.68 -4.06 -16.66
CA LEU A 46 -12.55 -2.89 -17.49
C LEU A 46 -11.13 -2.75 -18.06
N ALA A 47 -10.09 -3.04 -17.25
CA ALA A 47 -8.70 -3.01 -17.71
C ALA A 47 -8.35 -4.22 -18.62
N ILE A 48 -9.05 -5.35 -18.48
CA ILE A 48 -8.87 -6.52 -19.36
C ILE A 48 -9.43 -6.24 -20.75
N VAL A 49 -10.53 -5.47 -20.86
CA VAL A 49 -11.24 -5.23 -22.11
C VAL A 49 -10.86 -3.89 -22.76
N MET A 50 -10.73 -2.81 -21.98
CA MET A 50 -10.46 -1.47 -22.53
C MET A 50 -9.06 -1.34 -23.11
N LEU A 51 -8.03 -1.88 -22.44
CA LEU A 51 -6.66 -1.78 -22.92
C LEU A 51 -6.48 -2.41 -24.32
N PRO A 52 -6.93 -3.65 -24.59
CA PRO A 52 -6.85 -4.20 -25.93
C PRO A 52 -7.84 -3.56 -26.90
N ALA A 53 -8.98 -3.02 -26.46
CA ALA A 53 -9.88 -2.30 -27.36
C ALA A 53 -9.26 -1.00 -27.89
N VAL A 54 -8.53 -0.27 -27.04
CA VAL A 54 -7.89 1.02 -27.38
C VAL A 54 -6.55 0.81 -28.10
N PHE A 55 -5.69 -0.07 -27.58
CA PHE A 55 -4.33 -0.24 -28.09
C PHE A 55 -4.16 -1.45 -29.00
N GLY A 56 -5.08 -2.42 -28.95
CA GLY A 56 -5.02 -3.64 -29.75
C GLY A 56 -5.06 -3.40 -31.26
N PRO A 57 -5.75 -2.38 -31.79
CA PRO A 57 -5.65 -2.02 -33.21
C PRO A 57 -4.36 -1.28 -33.57
N VAL A 58 -3.82 -0.48 -32.62
CA VAL A 58 -2.66 0.38 -32.87
C VAL A 58 -1.36 -0.41 -32.93
N ILE A 59 -1.18 -1.39 -32.03
CA ILE A 59 0.09 -2.14 -31.90
C ILE A 59 0.40 -2.99 -33.15
N PRO A 60 -0.51 -3.82 -33.68
CA PRO A 60 -0.26 -4.61 -34.89
C PRO A 60 -0.03 -3.72 -36.11
N MET A 61 -0.76 -2.61 -36.21
CA MET A 61 -0.59 -1.65 -37.30
C MET A 61 0.79 -0.98 -37.26
N LEU A 62 1.23 -0.50 -36.08
CA LEU A 62 2.56 0.08 -35.91
C LEU A 62 3.67 -0.94 -36.16
N ALA A 63 3.54 -2.15 -35.64
CA ALA A 63 4.51 -3.22 -35.87
C ALA A 63 4.62 -3.58 -37.36
N TYR A 64 3.48 -3.63 -38.07
CA TYR A 64 3.43 -3.87 -39.50
C TYR A 64 4.10 -2.74 -40.30
N LEU A 65 3.76 -1.49 -40.01
CA LEU A 65 4.35 -0.33 -40.68
C LEU A 65 5.86 -0.22 -40.43
N LEU A 66 6.31 -0.43 -39.20
CA LEU A 66 7.73 -0.46 -38.85
C LEU A 66 8.46 -1.61 -39.56
N GLY A 67 7.83 -2.78 -39.67
CA GLY A 67 8.36 -3.92 -40.42
C GLY A 67 8.53 -3.62 -41.91
N LEU A 68 7.53 -2.99 -42.54
CA LEU A 68 7.61 -2.56 -43.95
C LEU A 68 8.68 -1.49 -44.17
N LEU A 69 8.80 -0.52 -43.26
CA LEU A 69 9.85 0.51 -43.32
C LEU A 69 11.24 -0.10 -43.18
N ALA A 70 11.43 -1.05 -42.25
CA ALA A 70 12.69 -1.77 -42.09
C ALA A 70 13.01 -2.60 -43.33
N TYR A 71 12.02 -3.30 -43.90
CA TYR A 71 12.18 -4.09 -45.12
C TYR A 71 12.60 -3.20 -46.30
N ARG A 72 11.95 -2.05 -46.48
CA ARG A 72 12.31 -1.09 -47.54
C ARG A 72 13.71 -0.53 -47.33
N GLY A 73 14.07 -0.18 -46.10
CA GLY A 73 15.38 0.41 -45.79
C GLY A 73 16.55 -0.59 -45.90
N MET A 74 16.31 -1.87 -45.65
CA MET A 74 17.37 -2.89 -45.55
C MET A 74 17.41 -3.89 -46.70
N VAL A 75 16.30 -4.13 -47.39
CA VAL A 75 16.15 -5.24 -48.34
C VAL A 75 15.80 -4.74 -49.74
N ASP A 76 14.74 -3.93 -49.87
CA ASP A 76 14.27 -3.43 -51.18
C ASP A 76 13.87 -1.94 -51.12
N PRO A 77 14.77 -1.00 -51.49
CA PRO A 77 14.50 0.43 -51.45
C PRO A 77 13.36 0.90 -52.37
N ALA A 78 13.08 0.15 -53.44
CA ALA A 78 12.05 0.46 -54.43
C ALA A 78 10.67 -0.12 -54.06
N PHE A 79 10.57 -0.78 -52.90
CA PHE A 79 9.33 -1.38 -52.43
C PHE A 79 8.19 -0.35 -52.31
N ASP A 80 7.09 -0.62 -53.01
CA ASP A 80 5.86 0.18 -53.01
C ASP A 80 5.03 -0.11 -51.75
N LEU A 81 5.12 0.81 -50.79
CA LEU A 81 4.44 0.70 -49.51
C LEU A 81 2.92 0.81 -49.64
N ASP A 82 2.43 1.66 -50.54
CA ASP A 82 1.01 1.99 -50.66
C ASP A 82 0.23 0.78 -51.17
N ARG A 83 0.78 0.11 -52.19
CA ARG A 83 0.21 -1.13 -52.74
C ARG A 83 0.22 -2.29 -51.73
N ALA A 84 1.25 -2.36 -50.88
CA ALA A 84 1.36 -3.39 -49.85
C ALA A 84 0.35 -3.19 -48.71
N VAL A 85 0.08 -1.95 -48.32
CA VAL A 85 -0.93 -1.62 -47.30
C VAL A 85 -2.33 -1.93 -47.82
N ASP A 86 -2.67 -1.55 -49.05
CA ASP A 86 -3.98 -1.84 -49.66
C ASP A 86 -4.26 -3.34 -49.79
N GLY A 87 -3.22 -4.13 -50.11
CA GLY A 87 -3.35 -5.59 -50.25
C GLY A 87 -3.47 -6.37 -48.93
N THR A 88 -3.24 -5.74 -47.78
CA THR A 88 -3.10 -6.45 -46.48
C THR A 88 -4.14 -6.05 -45.43
N ALA A 89 -5.05 -5.14 -45.74
CA ALA A 89 -6.07 -4.65 -44.81
C ALA A 89 -6.87 -5.78 -44.11
N VAL A 90 -7.32 -6.78 -44.87
CA VAL A 90 -8.06 -7.93 -44.31
C VAL A 90 -7.20 -8.75 -43.35
N THR A 91 -5.93 -8.96 -43.69
CA THR A 91 -4.97 -9.69 -42.85
C THR A 91 -4.70 -8.95 -41.54
N ILE A 92 -4.55 -7.62 -41.59
CA ILE A 92 -4.33 -6.77 -40.40
C ILE A 92 -5.53 -6.84 -39.45
N ILE A 93 -6.76 -6.86 -39.98
CA ILE A 93 -7.98 -7.02 -39.16
C ILE A 93 -7.95 -8.36 -38.42
N TRP A 94 -7.63 -9.46 -39.10
CA TRP A 94 -7.55 -10.78 -38.48
C TRP A 94 -6.43 -10.89 -37.43
N VAL A 95 -5.25 -10.33 -37.71
CA VAL A 95 -4.13 -10.30 -36.75
C VAL A 95 -4.51 -9.48 -35.52
N THR A 96 -5.19 -8.35 -35.71
CA THR A 96 -5.70 -7.50 -34.61
C THR A 96 -6.72 -8.26 -33.77
N ALA A 97 -7.69 -8.94 -34.38
CA ALA A 97 -8.68 -9.73 -33.68
C ALA A 97 -8.03 -10.88 -32.88
N LEU A 98 -7.06 -11.57 -33.48
CA LEU A 98 -6.31 -12.63 -32.80
C LEU A 98 -5.49 -12.09 -31.62
N PHE A 99 -4.85 -10.93 -31.79
CA PHE A 99 -4.10 -10.26 -30.71
C PHE A 99 -5.02 -9.90 -29.53
N ILE A 100 -6.18 -9.31 -29.81
CA ILE A 100 -7.19 -8.98 -28.78
C ILE A 100 -7.69 -10.25 -28.10
N ALA A 101 -8.00 -11.31 -28.85
CA ALA A 101 -8.45 -12.58 -28.28
C ALA A 101 -7.38 -13.23 -27.40
N ALA A 102 -6.12 -13.26 -27.86
CA ALA A 102 -4.99 -13.77 -27.09
C ALA A 102 -4.76 -12.94 -25.81
N TRP A 103 -4.87 -11.61 -25.90
CA TRP A 103 -4.76 -10.72 -24.75
C TRP A 103 -5.86 -11.01 -23.73
N ILE A 104 -7.13 -11.07 -24.15
CA ILE A 104 -8.26 -11.37 -23.27
C ILE A 104 -8.06 -12.74 -22.62
N GLY A 105 -7.72 -13.76 -23.41
CA GLY A 105 -7.49 -15.12 -22.92
C GLY A 105 -6.37 -15.19 -21.87
N LEU A 106 -5.21 -14.60 -22.15
CA LEU A 106 -4.09 -14.55 -21.21
C LEU A 106 -4.48 -13.85 -19.90
N ASN A 107 -5.15 -12.71 -20.00
CA ASN A 107 -5.53 -11.92 -18.83
C ASN A 107 -6.64 -12.56 -18.01
N TRP A 108 -7.56 -13.27 -18.66
CA TRP A 108 -8.55 -14.10 -18.00
C TRP A 108 -7.90 -15.27 -17.26
N CYS A 109 -6.94 -15.97 -17.90
CA CYS A 109 -6.16 -17.02 -17.24
C CYS A 109 -5.40 -16.50 -16.02
N VAL A 110 -4.73 -15.35 -16.12
CA VAL A 110 -4.03 -14.71 -14.99
C VAL A 110 -5.02 -14.30 -13.89
N ALA A 111 -6.19 -13.78 -14.24
CA ALA A 111 -7.21 -13.41 -13.27
C ALA A 111 -7.78 -14.65 -12.55
N MET A 112 -7.95 -15.78 -13.24
CA MET A 112 -8.53 -16.99 -12.67
C MET A 112 -7.52 -17.84 -11.89
N TYR A 113 -6.31 -18.02 -12.44
CA TYR A 113 -5.32 -18.98 -11.95
C TYR A 113 -4.11 -18.32 -11.30
N GLY A 114 -3.96 -17.00 -11.38
CA GLY A 114 -2.86 -16.30 -10.73
C GLY A 114 -2.96 -16.43 -9.21
N THR A 115 -1.89 -16.93 -8.58
CA THR A 115 -1.84 -17.21 -7.14
C THR A 115 -2.24 -16.00 -6.31
N ARG A 116 -1.70 -14.81 -6.64
CA ARG A 116 -2.03 -13.55 -5.96
C ARG A 116 -3.50 -13.16 -6.13
N GLN A 117 -4.02 -13.19 -7.36
CA GLN A 117 -5.41 -12.80 -7.66
C GLN A 117 -6.40 -13.73 -6.96
N ARG A 118 -6.14 -15.03 -6.99
CA ARG A 118 -6.95 -16.03 -6.30
C ARG A 118 -6.92 -15.82 -4.80
N TYR A 119 -5.72 -15.67 -4.22
CA TYR A 119 -5.54 -15.41 -2.80
C TYR A 119 -6.35 -14.19 -2.36
N TRP A 120 -6.17 -13.03 -2.99
CA TRP A 120 -6.86 -11.79 -2.60
C TRP A 120 -8.37 -11.82 -2.85
N ARG A 121 -8.85 -12.67 -3.77
CA ARG A 121 -10.29 -12.91 -3.97
C ARG A 121 -10.90 -13.73 -2.84
N GLU A 122 -10.19 -14.76 -2.37
CA GLU A 122 -10.69 -15.70 -1.35
C GLU A 122 -10.44 -15.20 0.08
N MET A 123 -9.40 -14.39 0.29
CA MET A 123 -8.95 -13.93 1.61
C MET A 123 -10.05 -13.24 2.45
N PRO A 124 -10.89 -12.32 1.91
CA PRO A 124 -11.96 -11.71 2.70
C PRO A 124 -13.05 -12.68 3.15
N SER A 125 -13.29 -13.76 2.39
CA SER A 125 -14.23 -14.83 2.76
C SER A 125 -13.63 -15.83 3.73
N ASN A 126 -12.31 -16.06 3.67
CA ASN A 126 -11.62 -16.94 4.61
C ASN A 126 -11.72 -16.39 6.04
N GLY A 127 -11.71 -15.07 6.23
CA GLY A 127 -12.11 -14.45 7.50
C GLY A 127 -11.08 -14.55 8.64
N HIS A 128 -9.82 -14.85 8.33
CA HIS A 128 -8.73 -14.94 9.30
C HIS A 128 -7.58 -13.98 8.97
N VAL A 129 -6.92 -13.48 10.01
CA VAL A 129 -5.69 -12.67 9.94
C VAL A 129 -4.60 -13.29 10.80
N GLU A 130 -3.36 -12.94 10.47
CA GLU A 130 -2.19 -13.29 11.26
C GLU A 130 -1.81 -12.11 12.17
N LEU A 131 -1.61 -12.36 13.46
CA LEU A 131 -1.32 -11.33 14.46
C LEU A 131 0.15 -11.35 14.87
N GLU A 132 0.76 -10.17 14.89
CA GLU A 132 2.05 -9.92 15.51
C GLU A 132 1.85 -8.99 16.71
N ARG A 133 2.27 -9.44 17.90
CA ARG A 133 1.98 -8.76 19.17
C ARG A 133 3.17 -7.97 19.68
N HIS A 134 2.89 -6.78 20.19
CA HIS A 134 3.85 -5.93 20.87
C HIS A 134 3.22 -5.35 22.13
N THR A 135 4.00 -5.30 23.21
CA THR A 135 3.63 -4.58 24.43
C THR A 135 4.41 -3.28 24.48
N LEU A 136 3.69 -2.16 24.53
CA LEU A 136 4.22 -0.80 24.54
C LEU A 136 4.43 -0.32 25.98
N CYS A 137 5.64 0.12 26.30
CA CYS A 137 5.99 0.72 27.59
C CYS A 137 5.84 2.24 27.59
N SER A 138 6.10 2.87 26.45
CA SER A 138 5.89 4.31 26.27
C SER A 138 5.69 4.62 24.79
N ALA A 139 5.01 5.73 24.51
CA ALA A 139 4.78 6.21 23.16
C ALA A 139 4.94 7.74 23.08
N ILE A 140 5.43 8.21 21.95
CA ILE A 140 5.53 9.62 21.62
C ILE A 140 4.83 9.83 20.28
N ILE A 141 3.95 10.83 20.22
CA ILE A 141 3.31 11.23 18.97
C ILE A 141 4.07 12.40 18.35
N VAL A 142 4.46 12.22 17.10
CA VAL A 142 4.98 13.27 16.22
C VAL A 142 4.14 13.33 14.94
N TRP A 143 4.24 14.42 14.20
CA TRP A 143 3.35 14.71 13.08
C TRP A 143 4.14 14.89 11.80
N SER A 144 3.52 14.64 10.65
CA SER A 144 4.04 15.11 9.36
C SER A 144 2.92 15.66 8.51
N ASP A 145 3.28 16.58 7.62
CA ASP A 145 2.42 16.97 6.51
C ASP A 145 2.37 15.81 5.51
N ASP A 146 1.16 15.42 5.13
CA ASP A 146 0.88 14.35 4.16
C ASP A 146 0.36 14.93 2.84
N TYR A 147 0.65 16.21 2.58
CA TYR A 147 0.26 16.86 1.34
C TYR A 147 0.91 16.20 0.12
N ASP A 148 0.09 15.52 -0.66
CA ASP A 148 0.40 15.01 -1.98
C ASP A 148 -0.38 15.82 -3.02
N PRO A 149 0.26 16.35 -4.08
CA PRO A 149 -0.44 17.00 -5.20
C PRO A 149 -1.40 16.05 -5.93
N GLU A 150 -1.20 14.73 -5.84
CA GLU A 150 -2.20 13.74 -6.23
C GLU A 150 -3.05 13.36 -5.01
N PRO A 151 -4.40 13.37 -5.09
CA PRO A 151 -5.23 13.10 -3.92
C PRO A 151 -5.01 11.66 -3.42
N LEU A 152 -4.21 11.52 -2.36
CA LEU A 152 -4.16 10.31 -1.56
C LEU A 152 -5.46 10.22 -0.76
N TYR A 153 -6.24 9.21 -1.09
CA TYR A 153 -7.40 8.84 -0.31
C TYR A 153 -6.96 7.95 0.84
N VAL A 154 -7.41 8.30 2.05
CA VAL A 154 -7.32 7.42 3.20
C VAL A 154 -8.64 6.67 3.35
N GLU A 155 -8.53 5.41 3.71
CA GLU A 155 -9.67 4.58 4.04
C GLU A 155 -9.96 4.66 5.54
N GLU A 156 -11.03 5.34 5.91
CA GLU A 156 -11.46 5.51 7.29
C GLU A 156 -12.67 4.62 7.58
N TRP A 157 -12.66 3.98 8.74
CA TRP A 157 -13.80 3.17 9.19
C TRP A 157 -14.78 4.04 9.95
N ILE A 158 -15.94 4.31 9.34
CA ILE A 158 -16.97 5.19 9.89
C ILE A 158 -18.33 4.51 9.73
N ASP A 159 -19.09 4.40 10.82
CA ASP A 159 -20.44 3.83 10.85
C ASP A 159 -20.52 2.41 10.26
N GLY A 160 -19.50 1.58 10.52
CA GLY A 160 -19.45 0.20 10.03
C GLY A 160 -19.14 0.06 8.53
N LYS A 161 -18.63 1.12 7.89
CA LYS A 161 -18.23 1.11 6.48
C LYS A 161 -16.89 1.82 6.30
N LEU A 162 -16.17 1.38 5.28
CA LEU A 162 -14.94 2.03 4.83
C LEU A 162 -15.32 3.20 3.92
N LYS A 163 -14.94 4.42 4.31
CA LYS A 163 -15.15 5.65 3.54
C LYS A 163 -13.80 6.19 3.10
N SER A 164 -13.78 6.74 1.90
CA SER A 164 -12.62 7.38 1.31
C SER A 164 -12.62 8.86 1.68
N SER A 165 -11.56 9.32 2.35
CA SER A 165 -11.41 10.70 2.82
C SER A 165 -10.06 11.26 2.38
N THR A 166 -9.96 12.58 2.18
CA THR A 166 -8.66 13.19 1.91
C THR A 166 -7.80 13.20 3.18
N THR A 167 -6.51 12.92 3.05
CA THR A 167 -5.53 13.05 4.16
C THR A 167 -4.78 14.39 4.04
N ARG A 168 -4.35 14.93 5.18
CA ARG A 168 -3.51 16.13 5.26
C ARG A 168 -2.42 16.02 6.31
N VAL A 169 -2.69 15.30 7.38
CA VAL A 169 -1.74 15.11 8.48
C VAL A 169 -1.61 13.62 8.75
N ARG A 170 -0.36 13.19 8.92
CA ARG A 170 -0.03 11.85 9.37
C ARG A 170 0.46 11.90 10.81
N GLN A 171 -0.14 11.08 11.64
CA GLN A 171 0.30 10.81 12.99
C GLN A 171 1.33 9.69 12.96
N TRP A 172 2.49 9.93 13.56
CA TRP A 172 3.52 8.94 13.76
C TRP A 172 3.60 8.60 15.24
N ILE A 173 3.58 7.31 15.56
CA ILE A 173 3.70 6.81 16.92
C ILE A 173 5.08 6.19 17.06
N LEU A 174 5.95 6.82 17.84
CA LEU A 174 7.25 6.30 18.21
C LEU A 174 7.11 5.63 19.58
N ALA A 175 7.08 4.31 19.63
CA ALA A 175 6.86 3.56 20.85
C ALA A 175 8.09 2.74 21.25
N ARG A 176 8.33 2.64 22.56
CA ARG A 176 9.27 1.65 23.12
C ARG A 176 8.49 0.42 23.53
N THR A 177 8.97 -0.74 23.10
CA THR A 177 8.40 -2.02 23.49
C THR A 177 9.01 -2.53 24.79
N SER A 178 8.33 -3.48 25.44
CA SER A 178 8.83 -4.16 26.64
C SER A 178 10.15 -4.93 26.42
N ILE A 179 10.45 -5.28 25.17
CA ILE A 179 11.67 -5.98 24.75
C ILE A 179 12.80 -4.98 24.46
N GLY A 180 12.54 -3.67 24.57
CA GLY A 180 13.54 -2.61 24.41
C GLY A 180 13.73 -2.12 22.97
N HIS A 181 12.95 -2.63 22.00
CA HIS A 181 12.98 -2.15 20.62
C HIS A 181 12.18 -0.86 20.46
N TRP A 182 12.54 -0.07 19.45
CA TRP A 182 11.65 0.97 18.93
C TRP A 182 10.67 0.34 17.96
N LEU A 183 9.39 0.68 18.14
CA LEU A 183 8.31 0.40 17.22
C LEU A 183 7.77 1.73 16.69
N VAL A 184 7.68 1.85 15.37
CA VAL A 184 7.21 3.04 14.69
C VAL A 184 6.00 2.66 13.87
N LEU A 185 4.89 3.36 14.10
CA LEU A 185 3.64 3.16 13.37
C LEU A 185 3.21 4.47 12.73
N ASP A 186 2.62 4.37 11.55
CA ASP A 186 1.94 5.49 10.91
C ASP A 186 0.41 5.32 10.95
N HIS A 187 -0.25 6.45 11.16
CA HIS A 187 -1.70 6.57 11.10
C HIS A 187 -2.04 7.86 10.33
N ARG A 188 -2.62 7.70 9.14
CA ARG A 188 -3.08 8.82 8.32
C ARG A 188 -4.46 9.27 8.83
N ILE A 189 -4.63 10.58 9.04
CA ILE A 189 -5.85 11.14 9.62
C ILE A 189 -6.67 11.81 8.53
N ALA A 190 -7.96 11.48 8.48
CA ALA A 190 -8.90 12.10 7.57
C ALA A 190 -9.05 13.61 7.87
N ALA A 191 -8.77 14.42 6.87
CA ALA A 191 -8.90 15.86 6.92
C ALA A 191 -10.36 16.29 6.79
N ASP A 192 -10.78 17.27 7.59
CA ASP A 192 -12.12 17.89 7.47
C ASP A 192 -12.23 18.83 6.27
N SER A 193 -11.10 19.34 5.76
CA SER A 193 -11.05 20.16 4.55
C SER A 193 -9.83 19.84 3.69
N GLY A 194 -10.05 19.85 2.37
CA GLY A 194 -9.01 19.63 1.36
C GLY A 194 -8.17 20.87 1.04
N TYR A 195 -8.42 22.03 1.67
CA TYR A 195 -7.77 23.31 1.36
C TYR A 195 -7.41 24.07 2.64
N GLY A 196 -6.15 24.51 2.75
CA GLY A 196 -5.60 25.26 3.89
C GLY A 196 -4.28 24.69 4.42
N PRO A 197 -3.55 25.43 5.28
CA PRO A 197 -2.36 24.92 5.96
C PRO A 197 -2.72 23.74 6.89
N PRO A 198 -1.79 22.79 7.14
CA PRO A 198 -2.05 21.65 8.01
C PRO A 198 -2.27 22.15 9.44
N THR A 199 -3.48 21.95 9.96
CA THR A 199 -3.79 22.17 11.38
C THR A 199 -3.64 20.84 12.11
N LEU A 200 -2.99 20.85 13.28
CA LEU A 200 -2.93 19.65 14.12
C LEU A 200 -4.34 19.16 14.41
N PRO A 201 -4.63 17.86 14.19
CA PRO A 201 -5.98 17.35 14.26
C PRO A 201 -6.54 17.49 15.67
N LEU A 202 -7.85 17.74 15.73
CA LEU A 202 -8.64 17.70 16.96
C LEU A 202 -8.38 16.39 17.71
N GLU A 203 -8.32 16.47 19.04
CA GLU A 203 -8.04 15.33 19.92
C GLU A 203 -8.93 14.10 19.67
N THR A 204 -10.17 14.35 19.24
CA THR A 204 -11.15 13.33 18.92
C THR A 204 -10.79 12.43 17.75
N LYS A 205 -9.85 12.84 16.89
CA LYS A 205 -9.37 12.05 15.73
C LYS A 205 -8.02 11.37 15.95
N ARG A 206 -7.37 11.61 17.09
CA ARG A 206 -6.03 11.08 17.35
C ARG A 206 -6.11 9.62 17.78
N LEU A 207 -5.23 8.79 17.24
CA LEU A 207 -5.07 7.42 17.72
C LEU A 207 -4.34 7.46 19.06
N ILE A 208 -4.98 6.99 20.14
CA ILE A 208 -4.35 6.85 21.45
C ILE A 208 -3.85 5.42 21.59
N PRO A 209 -2.52 5.18 21.58
CA PRO A 209 -1.98 3.83 21.73
C PRO A 209 -2.32 3.24 23.10
N GLN A 210 -2.76 1.99 23.09
CA GLN A 210 -2.89 1.16 24.29
C GLN A 210 -1.64 0.30 24.45
N GLN A 211 -1.41 -0.24 25.66
CA GLN A 211 -0.21 -1.01 25.96
C GLN A 211 -0.11 -2.27 25.11
N GLU A 212 -1.21 -2.98 24.87
CA GLU A 212 -1.18 -4.19 24.06
C GLU A 212 -1.59 -3.87 22.62
N LEU A 213 -0.65 -4.04 21.70
CA LEU A 213 -0.85 -3.88 20.27
C LEU A 213 -0.75 -5.24 19.59
N ALA A 214 -1.71 -5.55 18.71
CA ALA A 214 -1.55 -6.60 17.72
C ALA A 214 -1.67 -6.02 16.31
N VAL A 215 -0.60 -6.12 15.52
CA VAL A 215 -0.61 -5.79 14.10
C VAL A 215 -1.20 -6.97 13.34
N ALA A 216 -2.30 -6.74 12.64
CA ALA A 216 -2.99 -7.75 11.86
C ALA A 216 -2.48 -7.74 10.42
N PHE A 217 -2.01 -8.89 9.94
CA PHE A 217 -1.53 -9.13 8.59
C PHE A 217 -2.47 -10.04 7.81
N ALA A 218 -2.50 -9.85 6.50
CA ALA A 218 -3.07 -10.82 5.60
C ALA A 218 -2.22 -12.11 5.66
N PRO A 219 -2.83 -13.30 5.88
CA PRO A 219 -2.11 -14.53 6.17
C PRO A 219 -1.00 -14.85 5.16
N ARG A 220 0.18 -15.25 5.66
CA ARG A 220 1.36 -15.59 4.84
C ARG A 220 1.79 -14.47 3.88
N THR A 221 1.47 -13.21 4.18
CA THR A 221 1.95 -12.05 3.41
C THR A 221 2.53 -10.99 4.33
N HIS A 222 3.11 -9.94 3.75
CA HIS A 222 3.62 -8.78 4.47
C HIS A 222 2.63 -7.61 4.52
N ILE A 223 1.39 -7.82 4.07
CA ILE A 223 0.37 -6.76 3.99
C ILE A 223 -0.35 -6.60 5.32
N ARG A 224 -0.17 -5.44 5.96
CA ARG A 224 -0.95 -5.02 7.13
C ARG A 224 -2.41 -4.76 6.73
N ILE A 225 -3.33 -5.40 7.45
CA ILE A 225 -4.78 -5.23 7.31
C ILE A 225 -5.35 -4.39 8.47
N GLY A 226 -4.71 -4.35 9.63
CA GLY A 226 -5.22 -3.56 10.75
C GLY A 226 -4.26 -3.45 11.93
N LEU A 227 -4.68 -2.65 12.91
CA LEU A 227 -4.06 -2.53 14.22
C LEU A 227 -5.14 -2.79 15.28
N ARG A 228 -4.89 -3.72 16.20
CA ARG A 228 -5.76 -4.00 17.33
C ARG A 228 -5.11 -3.50 18.60
N TRP A 229 -5.83 -2.66 19.32
CA TRP A 229 -5.39 -2.10 20.60
C TRP A 229 -6.17 -2.76 21.72
N SER A 230 -5.50 -3.12 22.80
CA SER A 230 -6.13 -3.63 24.01
C SER A 230 -5.35 -3.23 25.27
N GLY A 231 -5.98 -3.44 26.43
CA GLY A 231 -5.38 -3.12 27.72
C GLY A 231 -5.45 -1.65 28.09
N PRO A 232 -4.72 -1.23 29.14
CA PRO A 232 -4.68 0.16 29.59
C PRO A 232 -3.97 1.05 28.56
N ALA A 233 -4.21 2.36 28.64
CA ALA A 233 -3.50 3.33 27.82
C ALA A 233 -1.98 3.22 28.05
N ALA A 234 -1.20 3.23 26.96
CA ALA A 234 0.25 3.32 27.09
C ALA A 234 0.62 4.73 27.60
N PRO A 235 1.66 4.87 28.44
CA PRO A 235 2.22 6.17 28.76
C PRO A 235 2.55 6.92 27.47
N LEU A 236 1.88 8.06 27.25
CA LEU A 236 1.88 8.75 25.98
C LEU A 236 2.25 10.22 26.16
N THR A 237 3.21 10.69 25.38
CA THR A 237 3.52 12.12 25.23
C THR A 237 3.11 12.61 23.85
N VAL A 238 2.26 13.63 23.79
CA VAL A 238 1.86 14.29 22.54
C VAL A 238 2.73 15.51 22.32
N THR A 239 3.41 15.58 21.18
CA THR A 239 4.29 16.71 20.84
C THR A 239 3.67 17.58 19.76
N SER A 240 4.17 18.80 19.58
CA SER A 240 3.87 19.62 18.39
C SER A 240 4.88 19.42 17.27
N TYR A 241 5.78 18.42 17.41
CA TYR A 241 6.89 18.26 16.49
C TYR A 241 6.39 17.83 15.11
N LEU A 242 6.62 18.70 14.13
CA LEU A 242 6.37 18.42 12.72
C LEU A 242 7.66 17.92 12.08
N LEU A 243 7.66 16.67 11.65
CA LEU A 243 8.73 16.03 10.92
C LEU A 243 8.93 16.73 9.57
N SER A 244 10.19 16.94 9.23
CA SER A 244 10.59 17.29 7.86
C SER A 244 10.39 16.10 6.92
N HIS A 245 10.32 16.36 5.62
CA HIS A 245 10.20 15.31 4.60
C HIS A 245 11.33 14.27 4.69
N ALA A 246 12.58 14.72 4.86
CA ALA A 246 13.74 13.83 5.02
C ALA A 246 13.66 12.97 6.29
N GLU A 247 13.11 13.51 7.39
CA GLU A 247 12.87 12.71 8.61
C GLU A 247 11.77 11.69 8.40
N CYS A 248 10.72 12.01 7.63
CA CYS A 248 9.65 11.07 7.29
C CYS A 248 10.16 9.91 6.42
N GLU A 249 10.95 10.20 5.38
CA GLU A 249 11.55 9.18 4.52
C GLU A 249 12.46 8.26 5.32
N ARG A 250 13.33 8.85 6.15
CA ARG A 250 14.25 8.07 6.99
C ARG A 250 13.50 7.23 8.03
N LEU A 251 12.47 7.78 8.65
CA LEU A 251 11.64 7.07 9.62
C LEU A 251 10.88 5.91 8.96
N THR A 252 10.35 6.13 7.76
CA THR A 252 9.69 5.10 6.95
C THR A 252 10.63 3.94 6.63
N ALA A 253 11.86 4.26 6.21
CA ALA A 253 12.87 3.26 5.89
C ALA A 253 13.33 2.50 7.14
N ALA A 254 13.63 3.23 8.23
CA ALA A 254 14.07 2.63 9.49
C ALA A 254 13.03 1.68 10.09
N ALA A 255 11.74 1.97 9.89
CA ALA A 255 10.61 1.18 10.40
C ALA A 255 10.07 0.15 9.40
N HIS A 256 10.67 0.04 8.22
CA HIS A 256 10.29 -0.91 7.17
C HIS A 256 8.80 -0.92 6.78
N LEU A 257 8.14 0.25 6.81
CA LEU A 257 6.67 0.32 6.70
C LEU A 257 6.12 -0.20 5.35
N TYR A 258 6.90 -0.06 4.28
CA TYR A 258 6.48 -0.44 2.92
C TYR A 258 7.35 -1.53 2.28
N ALA A 259 8.42 -1.95 2.96
CA ALA A 259 9.35 -2.94 2.44
C ALA A 259 10.05 -3.64 3.61
N PHE A 260 9.57 -4.82 3.97
CA PHE A 260 10.25 -5.71 4.89
C PHE A 260 10.20 -7.14 4.35
N PHE A 261 11.29 -7.85 4.56
CA PHE A 261 11.39 -9.29 4.43
C PHE A 261 12.15 -9.82 5.65
N PRO A 262 11.87 -11.04 6.13
CA PRO A 262 12.60 -11.61 7.25
C PRO A 262 14.12 -11.48 7.04
N PRO A 263 14.87 -11.04 8.07
CA PRO A 263 14.47 -10.91 9.47
C PRO A 263 13.76 -9.60 9.86
N ALA A 264 13.62 -8.63 8.95
CA ALA A 264 12.98 -7.35 9.26
C ALA A 264 11.48 -7.53 9.57
N GLN A 265 10.99 -6.76 10.54
CA GLN A 265 9.60 -6.76 10.99
C GLN A 265 8.96 -5.41 10.73
N TYR A 266 7.65 -5.42 10.52
CA TYR A 266 6.89 -4.20 10.26
C TYR A 266 6.93 -3.26 11.47
N GLY A 267 7.34 -2.02 11.26
CA GLY A 267 7.39 -1.00 12.29
C GLY A 267 8.55 -1.15 13.27
N VAL A 268 9.22 -2.30 13.33
CA VAL A 268 10.34 -2.51 14.25
C VAL A 268 11.59 -1.87 13.65
N VAL A 269 12.18 -0.95 14.42
CA VAL A 269 13.35 -0.19 13.97
C VAL A 269 14.60 -1.05 14.09
N ASP A 270 15.42 -1.06 13.04
CA ASP A 270 16.70 -1.73 13.05
C ASP A 270 17.64 -1.18 14.12
N PRO A 271 18.50 -2.01 14.73
CA PRO A 271 19.48 -1.55 15.72
C PRO A 271 20.38 -0.42 15.22
N SER A 272 20.69 -0.37 13.92
CA SER A 272 21.49 0.69 13.30
C SER A 272 20.83 2.07 13.33
N ASP A 273 19.50 2.13 13.35
CA ASP A 273 18.73 3.37 13.31
C ASP A 273 18.08 3.72 14.66
N ALA A 274 18.16 2.81 15.64
CA ALA A 274 17.60 2.99 16.98
C ALA A 274 18.12 4.26 17.68
N ASP A 275 19.42 4.57 17.54
CA ASP A 275 20.03 5.77 18.10
C ASP A 275 19.52 7.05 17.44
N TRP A 276 19.26 6.99 16.13
CA TRP A 276 18.70 8.12 15.40
C TRP A 276 17.25 8.36 15.81
N VAL A 277 16.43 7.31 15.94
CA VAL A 277 15.04 7.43 16.43
C VAL A 277 15.01 7.95 17.86
N ALA A 278 15.94 7.53 18.72
CA ALA A 278 16.05 8.05 20.08
C ALA A 278 16.37 9.56 20.10
N LYS A 279 17.28 10.03 19.24
CA LYS A 279 17.57 11.46 19.09
C LYS A 279 16.38 12.24 18.52
N LEU A 280 15.63 11.65 17.59
CA LEU A 280 14.41 12.25 17.07
C LEU A 280 13.35 12.41 18.18
N ALA A 281 13.14 11.36 18.96
CA ALA A 281 12.23 11.39 20.12
C ALA A 281 12.65 12.46 21.14
N ALA A 282 13.93 12.54 21.49
CA ALA A 282 14.43 13.57 22.41
C ALA A 282 14.16 15.00 21.90
N ARG A 283 14.44 15.27 20.62
CA ARG A 283 14.14 16.57 19.99
C ARG A 283 12.65 16.89 19.96
N ALA A 284 11.80 15.87 19.80
CA ALA A 284 10.36 16.05 19.83
C ALA A 284 9.85 16.41 21.23
N LEU A 285 10.41 15.81 22.28
CA LEU A 285 10.08 16.10 23.67
C LEU A 285 10.50 17.52 24.10
N GLU A 286 11.57 18.08 23.53
CA GLU A 286 11.91 19.49 23.74
C GLU A 286 10.84 20.47 23.20
N ARG A 287 9.94 19.99 22.33
CA ARG A 287 8.83 20.76 21.73
C ARG A 287 7.46 20.24 22.17
N GLU A 288 7.36 19.89 23.45
CA GLU A 288 6.10 19.51 24.10
C GLU A 288 5.02 20.60 23.96
N VAL A 289 3.78 20.16 23.75
CA VAL A 289 2.60 21.00 23.99
C VAL A 289 2.17 20.72 25.42
N PRO A 290 1.93 21.73 26.27
CA PRO A 290 1.21 21.48 27.52
C PRO A 290 -0.22 21.08 27.14
N VAL A 291 -0.57 19.80 27.28
CA VAL A 291 -1.94 19.32 27.03
C VAL A 291 -2.49 18.71 28.31
N ASP A 292 -3.44 19.43 28.91
CA ASP A 292 -4.35 18.91 29.92
C ASP A 292 -4.99 17.61 29.41
N VAL A 293 -4.74 16.52 30.13
CA VAL A 293 -5.19 15.18 29.81
C VAL A 293 -6.70 15.09 30.05
N ALA A 294 -7.51 15.09 28.99
CA ALA A 294 -8.91 14.68 29.08
C ALA A 294 -9.39 13.88 27.84
N ALA A 295 -9.38 12.55 28.02
CA ALA A 295 -10.24 11.55 27.39
C ALA A 295 -10.57 11.69 25.89
N GLY A 296 -9.68 11.19 25.03
CA GLY A 296 -10.03 10.77 23.67
C GLY A 296 -10.58 9.34 23.65
N ARG A 297 -11.61 9.12 22.82
CA ARG A 297 -12.37 7.88 22.67
C ARG A 297 -11.47 6.71 22.24
N ALA A 298 -11.56 5.57 22.93
CA ALA A 298 -10.99 4.32 22.42
C ALA A 298 -11.74 3.93 21.13
N LEU A 299 -11.02 3.85 20.01
CA LEU A 299 -11.56 3.28 18.77
C LEU A 299 -11.70 1.76 18.97
N THR A 300 -12.95 1.29 18.97
CA THR A 300 -13.35 -0.12 18.97
C THR A 300 -13.54 -0.62 17.54
#